data_AF-A0A0N4VQH6-F1
#
_entry.id   AF-A0A0N4VQH6-F1
#
_cell.length_a   1.000
_cell.length_b   1.000
_cell.length_c   1.000
_cell.angle_alpha   90.00
_cell.angle_beta   90.00
_cell.angle_gamma   90.00
#
_symmetry.space_group_name_H-M   'P 1'
#
loop_
_entity.id
_entity.type
_entity.pdbx_description
1 polymer ?
#
loop_
_entity_poly.entity_id
_entity_poly.type
_entity_poly.pdbx_seq_one_letter_code
_entity_poly.pdbx_strand_id
1 'polypeptide(L)'
;MLPFGPLSHLSANHSLPAWFHKFMYYPYKQGEECCSDYMVSYHYINTATMYTLDFLVYHLRPYGLVIGEIVNEGDKQLNGMSLLEYAKQLSAENSKPIDSPVPVEEAEAVALKKKEKELQKEKA
;
A
#
# COMPACT_ATOMS: atom_id res chain seq x y z
N MET A 1 -6.08 21.74 2.53
CA MET A 1 -5.03 20.73 2.30
C MET A 1 -3.87 21.03 3.25
N LEU A 2 -3.44 20.09 4.07
CA LEU A 2 -2.43 20.34 5.10
C LEU A 2 -1.02 20.42 4.47
N PRO A 3 -0.13 21.32 4.96
CA PRO A 3 1.23 21.47 4.44
C PRO A 3 2.16 20.39 5.00
N PHE A 4 1.76 19.12 4.90
CA PHE A 4 2.51 17.98 5.42
C PHE A 4 2.81 16.96 4.33
N GLY A 5 3.80 16.11 4.62
CA GLY A 5 4.15 14.99 3.76
C GLY A 5 3.13 13.86 3.82
N PRO A 6 3.20 12.87 2.91
CA PRO A 6 2.19 11.83 2.73
C PRO A 6 1.82 11.07 4.01
N LEU A 7 2.82 10.71 4.82
CA LEU A 7 2.62 9.91 6.02
C LEU A 7 1.72 10.59 7.07
N SER A 8 1.82 11.91 7.18
CA SER A 8 0.99 12.71 8.10
C SER A 8 -0.49 12.68 7.75
N HIS A 9 -0.83 12.42 6.49
CA HIS A 9 -2.23 12.30 6.04
C HIS A 9 -2.79 10.89 6.27
N LEU A 10 -1.93 9.88 6.46
CA LEU A 10 -2.33 8.49 6.73
C LEU A 10 -2.54 8.20 8.23
N SER A 11 -1.93 8.99 9.11
CA SER A 11 -2.04 8.76 10.55
C SER A 11 -3.40 9.20 11.09
N ALA A 12 -4.15 8.28 11.69
CA ALA A 12 -5.44 8.57 12.32
C ALA A 12 -5.36 9.55 13.51
N ASN A 13 -4.17 9.74 14.08
CA ASN A 13 -3.96 10.57 15.27
C ASN A 13 -2.93 11.69 15.01
N HIS A 14 -3.23 12.54 14.02
CA HIS A 14 -2.37 13.67 13.70
C HIS A 14 -2.69 14.87 14.60
N SER A 15 -1.87 15.10 15.62
CA SER A 15 -1.90 16.37 16.36
C SER A 15 -1.25 17.45 15.51
N LEU A 16 -2.00 18.53 15.26
CA LEU A 16 -1.47 19.66 14.52
C LEU A 16 -0.46 20.43 15.39
N PRO A 17 0.69 20.82 14.85
CA PRO A 17 1.67 21.57 15.62
C PRO A 17 1.13 22.95 15.98
N ALA A 18 1.50 23.49 17.15
CA ALA A 18 0.92 24.75 17.66
C ALA A 18 1.08 25.94 16.69
N TRP A 19 2.15 25.96 15.89
CA TRP A 19 2.35 27.01 14.87
C TRP A 19 1.28 26.97 13.78
N PHE A 20 0.74 25.79 13.45
CA PHE A 20 -0.26 25.64 12.37
C PHE A 20 -1.47 26.54 12.61
N HIS A 21 -2.04 26.49 13.81
CA HIS A 21 -3.18 27.33 14.19
C HIS A 21 -2.84 28.82 14.20
N LYS A 22 -1.57 29.20 14.42
CA LYS A 22 -1.12 30.60 14.45
C LYS A 22 -1.07 31.24 13.05
N PHE A 23 -0.84 30.44 12.02
CA PHE A 23 -0.74 30.92 10.63
C PHE A 23 -2.01 30.69 9.81
N MET A 24 -3.07 30.16 10.42
CA MET A 24 -4.35 29.96 9.76
C MET A 24 -5.27 31.16 9.93
N TYR A 25 -5.70 31.74 8.82
CA TYR A 25 -6.70 32.80 8.82
C TYR A 25 -8.11 32.27 9.11
N TYR A 26 -8.44 31.08 8.61
CA TYR A 26 -9.74 30.43 8.83
C TYR A 26 -9.65 29.35 9.92
N PRO A 27 -10.72 29.16 10.73
CA PRO A 27 -10.75 28.11 11.73
C PRO A 27 -10.65 26.74 11.07
N TYR A 28 -9.68 25.94 11.51
CA TYR A 28 -9.51 24.57 11.05
C TYR A 28 -10.53 23.66 11.72
N LYS A 29 -11.33 22.96 10.92
CA LYS A 29 -12.15 21.84 11.37
C LYS A 29 -11.40 20.56 11.01
N GLN A 30 -11.42 19.55 11.88
CA GLN A 30 -10.88 18.23 11.59
C GLN A 30 -12.03 17.27 11.32
N GLY A 31 -11.90 16.44 10.29
CA GLY A 31 -12.94 15.48 9.86
C GLY A 31 -13.28 15.62 8.39
N GLU A 32 -14.35 14.94 7.96
CA GLU A 32 -14.79 14.83 6.56
C GLU A 32 -15.07 16.20 5.91
N GLU A 33 -15.47 17.19 6.71
CA GLU A 33 -15.79 18.55 6.26
C GLU A 33 -14.54 19.43 6.02
N CYS A 34 -13.32 18.98 6.36
CA CYS A 34 -12.14 19.86 6.34
C CYS A 34 -11.46 19.99 4.99
N CYS A 35 -11.52 18.92 4.19
CA CYS A 35 -10.51 18.63 3.21
C CYS A 35 -11.13 17.81 2.08
N SER A 36 -10.68 18.07 0.85
CA SER A 36 -10.99 17.20 -0.28
C SER A 36 -10.48 15.79 0.01
N ASP A 37 -11.30 14.77 -0.30
CA ASP A 37 -10.92 13.35 -0.27
C ASP A 37 -9.76 13.05 -1.22
N TYR A 38 -9.62 13.87 -2.27
CA TYR A 38 -8.52 13.79 -3.22
C TYR A 38 -7.39 14.75 -2.83
N MET A 39 -6.21 14.18 -2.63
CA MET A 39 -4.95 14.88 -2.40
C MET A 39 -4.30 15.20 -3.75
N VAL A 40 -4.16 16.50 -4.07
CA VAL A 40 -3.63 16.97 -5.37
C VAL A 40 -2.11 17.19 -5.32
N SER A 41 -1.54 17.44 -4.13
CA SER A 41 -0.09 17.59 -3.94
C SER A 41 0.32 17.34 -2.49
N TYR A 42 1.63 17.21 -2.24
CA TYR A 42 2.19 17.06 -0.90
C TYR A 42 3.36 18.01 -0.69
N HIS A 43 3.61 18.38 0.56
CA HIS A 43 4.72 19.25 0.93
C HIS A 43 5.90 18.41 1.44
N TYR A 44 7.12 18.93 1.29
CA TYR A 44 8.35 18.34 1.85
C TYR A 44 8.64 16.90 1.38
N ILE A 45 8.37 16.62 0.10
CA ILE A 45 8.66 15.33 -0.54
C ILE A 45 10.10 15.29 -1.06
N ASN A 46 10.80 14.18 -0.81
CA ASN A 46 12.09 13.90 -1.43
C ASN A 46 11.93 13.24 -2.81
N THR A 47 13.00 13.23 -3.60
CA THR A 47 13.00 12.71 -4.97
C THR A 47 12.54 11.25 -5.08
N ALA A 48 12.96 10.38 -4.15
CA ALA A 48 12.58 8.97 -4.17
C ALA A 48 11.07 8.78 -3.92
N THR A 49 10.52 9.49 -2.93
CA THR A 49 9.10 9.47 -2.62
C THR A 49 8.27 10.07 -3.75
N MET A 50 8.76 11.13 -4.41
CA MET A 50 8.10 11.70 -5.59
C MET A 50 7.92 10.65 -6.69
N TYR A 51 9.00 9.95 -7.08
CA TYR A 51 8.94 8.89 -8.10
C TYR A 51 8.12 7.68 -7.65
N THR A 52 8.13 7.37 -6.35
CA THR A 52 7.28 6.31 -5.81
C THR A 52 5.81 6.66 -5.96
N LEU A 53 5.41 7.88 -5.62
CA LEU A 53 4.02 8.33 -5.77
C LEU A 53 3.60 8.38 -7.25
N ASP A 54 4.47 8.88 -8.13
CA ASP A 54 4.22 8.87 -9.58
C ASP A 54 3.98 7.45 -10.10
N PHE A 55 4.82 6.50 -9.68
CA PHE A 55 4.63 5.10 -9.99
C PHE A 55 3.32 4.56 -9.43
N LEU A 56 3.01 4.79 -8.15
CA LEU A 56 1.79 4.28 -7.51
C LEU A 56 0.51 4.87 -8.12
N VAL A 57 0.52 6.13 -8.56
CA VAL A 57 -0.65 6.83 -9.09
C VAL A 57 -0.88 6.54 -10.57
N TYR A 58 0.17 6.60 -11.40
CA TYR A 58 0.02 6.54 -12.86
C TYR A 58 0.44 5.22 -13.49
N HIS A 59 1.38 4.50 -12.87
CA HIS A 59 2.00 3.33 -13.48
C HIS A 59 1.58 2.01 -12.84
N LEU A 60 1.26 2.01 -11.55
CA LEU A 60 0.81 0.84 -10.82
C LEU A 60 -0.65 0.57 -11.19
N ARG A 61 -0.85 -0.47 -12.00
CA ARG A 61 -2.18 -1.06 -12.19
C ARG A 61 -2.30 -2.25 -11.25
N PRO A 62 -3.10 -2.16 -10.18
CA PRO A 62 -3.37 -3.32 -9.35
C PRO A 62 -3.95 -4.42 -10.25
N TYR A 63 -3.33 -5.59 -10.12
CA TYR A 63 -3.66 -6.72 -10.95
C TYR A 63 -5.14 -7.10 -10.73
N GLY A 64 -5.88 -7.36 -11.81
CA GLY A 64 -7.30 -7.69 -11.75
C GLY A 64 -8.23 -6.51 -11.50
N LEU A 65 -7.79 -5.26 -11.75
CA LEU A 65 -8.68 -4.08 -11.73
C LEU A 65 -8.50 -3.26 -13.01
N VAL A 66 -9.55 -3.20 -13.83
CA VAL A 66 -9.62 -2.27 -14.96
C VAL A 66 -10.34 -1.02 -14.46
N ILE A 67 -9.60 0.08 -14.28
CA ILE A 67 -10.16 1.37 -13.83
C ILE A 67 -11.35 1.80 -14.71
N GLY A 68 -11.31 1.47 -16.01
CA GLY A 68 -12.40 1.73 -16.94
C GLY A 68 -13.70 0.96 -16.61
N GLU A 69 -13.63 -0.24 -16.05
CA GLU A 69 -14.82 -1.00 -15.63
C GLU A 69 -15.46 -0.33 -14.41
N ILE A 70 -14.65 0.07 -13.42
CA ILE A 70 -15.12 0.80 -12.23
C ILE A 70 -15.80 2.11 -12.59
N VAL A 71 -15.19 2.90 -13.48
CA VAL A 71 -15.70 4.24 -13.87
C VAL A 71 -16.93 4.15 -14.76
N ASN A 72 -17.02 3.15 -15.65
CA ASN A 72 -18.11 3.04 -16.61
C ASN A 72 -19.31 2.23 -16.11
N GLU A 73 -19.11 1.23 -15.25
CA GLU A 73 -20.20 0.34 -14.83
C GLU A 73 -20.92 0.83 -13.56
N GLY A 74 -20.28 1.69 -12.77
CA GLY A 74 -20.84 2.22 -11.52
C GLY A 74 -21.27 1.13 -10.55
N ASP A 75 -22.00 1.51 -9.49
CA ASP A 75 -22.40 0.62 -8.38
C ASP A 75 -23.25 -0.61 -8.78
N LYS A 76 -23.60 -0.75 -10.07
CA LYS A 76 -24.43 -1.83 -10.59
C LYS A 76 -23.80 -3.21 -10.50
N GLN A 77 -22.47 -3.31 -10.48
CA GLN A 77 -21.73 -4.58 -10.37
C GLN A 77 -21.34 -4.94 -8.92
N LEU A 78 -21.50 -4.04 -7.95
CA LEU A 78 -20.94 -4.22 -6.61
C LEU A 78 -21.64 -5.31 -5.77
N ASN A 79 -22.81 -5.83 -6.17
CA ASN A 79 -23.58 -6.84 -5.41
C ASN A 79 -23.74 -6.48 -3.91
N GLY A 80 -23.77 -5.18 -3.57
CA GLY A 80 -23.85 -4.69 -2.20
C GLY A 80 -22.53 -4.71 -1.40
N MET A 81 -21.40 -5.04 -2.02
CA MET A 81 -20.06 -4.96 -1.42
C MET A 81 -19.48 -3.54 -1.55
N SER A 82 -18.53 -3.20 -0.67
CA SER A 82 -17.75 -1.98 -0.86
C SER A 82 -16.91 -2.09 -2.14
N LEU A 83 -16.60 -0.96 -2.77
CA LEU A 83 -15.71 -0.92 -3.94
C LEU A 83 -14.37 -1.61 -3.64
N LEU A 84 -13.87 -1.45 -2.41
CA LEU A 84 -12.63 -2.07 -1.97
C LEU A 84 -12.75 -3.59 -1.83
N GLU A 85 -13.87 -4.09 -1.29
CA GLU A 85 -14.17 -5.54 -1.23
C GLU A 85 -14.23 -6.15 -2.62
N TYR A 86 -15.01 -5.54 -3.51
CA TYR A 86 -15.16 -6.02 -4.90
C TYR A 86 -13.81 -6.03 -5.61
N ALA A 87 -13.05 -4.95 -5.48
CA ALA A 87 -11.75 -4.82 -6.08
C ALA A 87 -10.74 -5.89 -5.59
N LYS A 88 -10.79 -6.19 -4.30
CA LYS A 88 -9.97 -7.23 -3.67
C LYS A 88 -10.34 -8.62 -4.17
N GLN A 89 -11.63 -8.90 -4.32
CA GLN A 89 -12.11 -10.17 -4.88
C GLN A 89 -11.68 -10.35 -6.33
N LEU A 90 -11.91 -9.33 -7.18
CA LEU A 90 -11.52 -9.37 -8.60
C LEU A 90 -10.00 -9.54 -8.76
N SER A 91 -9.22 -8.86 -7.91
CA SER A 91 -7.77 -9.00 -7.87
C SER A 91 -7.35 -10.43 -7.52
N ALA A 92 -7.96 -11.02 -6.49
CA ALA A 92 -7.70 -12.39 -6.06
C ALA A 92 -8.09 -13.42 -7.14
N GLU A 93 -9.26 -13.28 -7.76
CA GLU A 93 -9.75 -14.18 -8.80
C GLU A 93 -8.88 -14.15 -10.06
N ASN A 94 -8.49 -12.95 -10.50
CA ASN A 94 -7.66 -12.84 -11.68
C ASN A 94 -6.22 -13.23 -11.37
N SER A 95 -5.74 -13.03 -10.13
CA SER A 95 -4.32 -13.20 -9.81
C SER A 95 -3.89 -14.61 -10.14
N LYS A 96 -2.72 -14.76 -10.80
CA LYS A 96 -2.16 -16.09 -10.99
C LYS A 96 -2.11 -16.76 -9.61
N PRO A 97 -2.60 -18.00 -9.45
CA PRO A 97 -2.45 -18.71 -8.18
C PRO A 97 -0.98 -18.63 -7.80
N ILE A 98 -0.69 -18.18 -6.58
CA ILE A 98 0.66 -18.16 -6.07
C ILE A 98 1.15 -19.60 -6.21
N ASP A 99 2.14 -19.83 -7.08
CA ASP A 99 2.78 -21.12 -7.19
C ASP A 99 3.14 -21.55 -5.77
N SER A 100 2.76 -22.78 -5.39
CA SER A 100 3.07 -23.31 -4.05
C SER A 100 4.52 -22.94 -3.72
N PRO A 101 4.82 -22.35 -2.55
CA PRO A 101 6.15 -21.83 -2.26
C PRO A 101 7.16 -22.88 -2.65
N VAL A 102 7.92 -22.63 -3.73
CA VAL A 102 8.96 -23.56 -4.11
C VAL A 102 9.95 -23.48 -2.95
N PRO A 103 10.21 -24.58 -2.22
CA PRO A 103 11.26 -24.56 -1.22
C PRO A 103 12.56 -24.33 -1.97
N VAL A 104 13.00 -23.08 -2.03
CA VAL A 104 14.34 -22.72 -2.47
C VAL A 104 15.25 -23.13 -1.33
N GLU A 105 15.60 -24.42 -1.27
CA GLU A 105 16.74 -24.83 -0.47
C GLU A 105 18.00 -24.30 -1.18
N GLU A 106 18.52 -23.19 -0.66
CA GLU A 106 19.80 -22.64 -1.07
C GLU A 106 20.86 -23.75 -1.01
N ALA A 107 21.71 -23.86 -2.04
CA ALA A 107 22.71 -24.93 -2.13
C ALA A 107 23.64 -24.97 -0.90
N GLU A 108 23.86 -23.82 -0.28
CA GLU A 108 24.62 -23.66 0.95
C GLU A 108 23.92 -24.31 2.16
N ALA A 109 22.59 -24.16 2.28
CA ALA A 109 21.80 -24.78 3.33
C ALA A 109 21.78 -26.31 3.20
N VAL A 110 21.75 -26.84 1.97
CA VAL A 110 21.86 -28.29 1.71
C VAL A 110 23.26 -28.81 2.10
N ALA A 111 24.31 -28.06 1.76
CA ALA A 111 25.69 -28.41 2.11
C ALA A 111 25.94 -28.38 3.63
N LEU A 112 25.36 -27.41 4.34
CA LEU A 112 25.43 -27.31 5.81
C LEU A 112 24.71 -28.49 6.48
N LYS A 113 23.49 -28.82 6.05
CA LYS A 113 22.75 -29.99 6.57
C LYS A 113 23.49 -31.30 6.34
N LYS A 114 24.21 -31.44 5.22
CA LYS A 114 25.04 -32.62 4.93
C LYS A 114 26.24 -32.71 5.89
N LYS A 115 26.96 -31.59 6.09
CA LYS A 115 28.07 -31.51 7.05
C LYS A 115 27.63 -31.78 8.48
N GLU A 116 26.47 -31.27 8.90
CA GLU A 116 25.91 -31.53 10.23
C GLU A 116 25.63 -33.01 10.46
N LYS A 117 25.08 -33.71 9.45
CA LYS A 117 24.85 -35.16 9.51
C LYS A 117 26.14 -35.97 9.56
N GLU A 118 27.19 -35.53 8.87
CA GLU A 118 28.52 -36.16 8.93
C GLU A 118 29.14 -35.96 10.31
N LEU A 119 29.09 -34.75 10.86
CA LEU A 119 29.57 -34.42 12.20
C LEU A 119 28.82 -35.18 13.30
N GLN A 120 27.51 -35.40 13.14
CA GLN A 120 26.71 -36.18 14.09
C GLN A 120 27.04 -37.68 14.03
N LYS A 121 27.44 -38.21 12.87
CA LYS A 121 27.90 -39.60 12.74
C LYS A 121 29.29 -39.83 13.31
N GLU A 122 30.16 -38.82 13.30
CA GLU A 122 31.49 -38.88 13.93
C GLU A 122 31.43 -38.79 15.46
N LYS A 123 30.33 -38.29 16.02
CA LYS A 123 30.09 -38.14 17.45
C LYS A 123 29.33 -39.32 18.10
N ALA A 124 28.93 -40.32 17.31
CA ALA A 124 28.25 -41.54 17.75
C ALA A 124 29.23 -42.74 17.68
#